data_AF-A0AB33A8T9-F1
#
_entry.id   AF-A0AB33A8T9-F1
#
_cell.length_a   1.000
_cell.length_b   1.000
_cell.length_c   1.000
_cell.angle_alpha   90.00
_cell.angle_beta   90.00
_cell.angle_gamma   90.00
#
_symmetry.space_group_name_H-M   'P 1'
#
loop_
_entity.id
_entity.type
_entity.pdbx_description
1 polymer ?
#
loop_
_entity_poly.entity_id
_entity_poly.type
_entity_poly.pdbx_seq_one_letter_code
_entity_poly.pdbx_strand_id
1 'polypeptide(L)'
;MTRCAPNPGRFNHRHVLEWLSTSPTEWVVVLEDDAQPVDGFRTQLDKALTAAPCDIVSLYLGTNYPRLWQRGIQRATSQADQTDSPWLVSEHLLHAVGYCIRTTLVPDLLEALPEMPIDDAITTWARDQEHRIAYTWPSLTDHEDADTLISKRPTRNAPRKAHRTGTRTQWAGPTTELEYC
;
A
#
# COMPACT_ATOMS: atom_id res chain seq x y z
N MET A 1 -22.80 -20.00 15.72
CA MET A 1 -22.58 -19.50 14.35
C MET A 1 -22.42 -17.98 14.42
N THR A 2 -21.21 -17.49 14.62
CA THR A 2 -20.94 -16.05 14.70
C THR A 2 -20.77 -15.55 13.28
N ARG A 3 -21.79 -14.84 12.74
CA ARG A 3 -21.64 -14.10 11.49
C ARG A 3 -20.76 -12.89 11.78
N CYS A 4 -19.53 -12.90 11.27
CA CYS A 4 -18.72 -11.68 11.21
C CYS A 4 -19.47 -10.65 10.36
N ALA A 5 -19.59 -9.42 10.85
CA ALA A 5 -20.11 -8.32 10.06
C ALA A 5 -19.21 -8.11 8.84
N PRO A 6 -19.77 -7.82 7.66
CA PRO A 6 -18.98 -7.50 6.47
C PRO A 6 -18.03 -6.34 6.79
N ASN A 7 -16.72 -6.51 6.55
CA ASN A 7 -15.75 -5.43 6.68
C ASN A 7 -15.94 -4.46 5.49
N PRO A 8 -16.59 -3.28 5.66
CA PRO A 8 -17.01 -2.45 4.54
C PRO A 8 -15.84 -1.98 3.67
N GLY A 9 -14.64 -1.83 4.25
CA GLY A 9 -13.43 -1.51 3.48
C GLY A 9 -13.12 -2.58 2.43
N ARG A 10 -13.08 -3.87 2.81
CA ARG A 10 -12.81 -4.98 1.88
C ARG A 10 -13.79 -4.99 0.71
N PHE A 11 -15.08 -4.75 0.96
CA PHE A 11 -16.10 -4.70 -0.09
C PHE A 11 -15.83 -3.55 -1.07
N ASN A 12 -15.48 -2.36 -0.57
CA ASN A 12 -15.14 -1.23 -1.42
C ASN A 12 -13.91 -1.51 -2.29
N HIS A 13 -12.83 -2.06 -1.71
CA HIS A 13 -11.65 -2.41 -2.49
C HIS A 13 -11.96 -3.49 -3.54
N ARG A 14 -12.71 -4.54 -3.19
CA ARG A 14 -13.11 -5.58 -4.14
C ARG A 14 -13.90 -4.99 -5.31
N HIS A 15 -14.88 -4.13 -5.04
CA HIS A 15 -15.67 -3.48 -6.10
C HIS A 15 -14.80 -2.60 -7.01
N VAL A 16 -13.84 -1.87 -6.45
CA VAL A 16 -12.90 -1.05 -7.24
C VAL A 16 -12.01 -1.94 -8.11
N LEU A 17 -11.48 -3.04 -7.56
CA LEU A 17 -10.67 -4.01 -8.31
C LEU A 17 -11.48 -4.66 -9.44
N GLU A 18 -12.71 -5.12 -9.17
CA GLU A 18 -13.60 -5.69 -10.18
C GLU A 18 -13.88 -4.67 -11.30
N TRP A 19 -14.20 -3.43 -10.96
CA TRP A 19 -14.49 -2.37 -11.92
C TRP A 19 -13.26 -2.03 -12.78
N LEU A 20 -12.11 -1.81 -12.15
CA LEU A 20 -10.87 -1.43 -12.84
C LEU A 20 -10.22 -2.59 -13.61
N SER A 21 -10.52 -3.85 -13.28
CA SER A 21 -10.03 -5.01 -14.04
C SER A 21 -10.50 -5.01 -15.51
N THR A 22 -11.60 -4.31 -15.80
CA THR A 22 -12.17 -4.18 -17.15
C THR A 22 -11.62 -2.99 -17.95
N SER A 23 -10.83 -2.13 -17.30
CA SER A 23 -10.23 -0.96 -17.93
C SER A 23 -8.99 -1.36 -18.76
N PRO A 24 -8.76 -0.76 -19.95
CA PRO A 24 -7.57 -1.01 -20.76
C PRO A 24 -6.32 -0.28 -20.21
N THR A 25 -6.11 -0.33 -18.89
CA THR A 25 -4.98 0.32 -18.21
C THR A 25 -3.97 -0.73 -17.75
N GLU A 26 -2.69 -0.38 -17.74
CA GLU A 26 -1.60 -1.29 -17.33
C GLU A 26 -1.58 -1.52 -15.81
N TRP A 27 -1.99 -0.50 -15.06
CA TRP A 27 -2.08 -0.51 -13.62
C TRP A 27 -3.50 -0.19 -13.16
N VAL A 28 -3.90 -0.86 -12.10
CA VAL A 28 -5.03 -0.49 -11.25
C VAL A 28 -4.47 0.33 -10.09
N VAL A 29 -5.05 1.51 -9.85
CA VAL A 29 -4.67 2.41 -8.76
C VAL A 29 -5.85 2.52 -7.81
N VAL A 30 -5.62 2.23 -6.53
CA VAL A 30 -6.63 2.29 -5.48
C VAL A 30 -6.17 3.28 -4.42
N LEU A 31 -7.05 4.22 -4.07
CA LEU A 31 -6.86 5.19 -2.99
C LEU A 31 -8.09 5.12 -2.08
N GLU A 32 -7.87 5.06 -0.76
CA GLU A 32 -8.92 5.29 0.23
C GLU A 32 -9.37 6.76 0.21
N ASP A 33 -10.55 7.03 0.76
CA ASP A 33 -11.13 8.37 0.86
C ASP A 33 -10.34 9.30 1.78
N ASP A 34 -9.60 8.73 2.73
CA ASP A 34 -8.69 9.44 3.64
C ASP A 34 -7.23 9.47 3.12
N ALA A 35 -6.97 9.09 1.87
CA ALA A 35 -5.65 9.28 1.26
C ALA A 35 -5.41 10.75 0.87
N GLN A 36 -4.22 11.28 1.19
CA GLN A 36 -3.79 12.64 0.86
C GLN A 36 -2.62 12.60 -0.12
N PRO A 37 -2.87 12.66 -1.45
CA PRO A 37 -1.80 12.62 -2.45
C PRO A 37 -0.89 13.85 -2.39
N VAL A 38 0.40 13.66 -2.69
CA VAL A 38 1.36 14.77 -2.82
C VAL A 38 1.03 15.69 -4.00
N ASP A 39 1.55 16.91 -3.98
CA ASP A 39 1.48 17.81 -5.13
C ASP A 39 2.09 17.17 -6.38
N GLY A 40 1.38 17.28 -7.51
CA GLY A 40 1.80 16.63 -8.76
C GLY A 40 1.67 15.10 -8.75
N PHE A 41 0.85 14.53 -7.86
CA PHE A 41 0.67 13.09 -7.65
C PHE A 41 0.64 12.27 -8.95
N ARG A 42 -0.20 12.62 -9.92
CA ARG A 42 -0.33 11.85 -11.17
C ARG A 42 0.99 11.73 -11.93
N THR A 43 1.74 12.83 -12.02
CA THR A 43 3.04 12.85 -12.68
C THR A 43 4.09 12.04 -11.91
N GLN A 44 4.06 12.10 -10.58
CA GLN A 44 4.97 11.31 -9.74
C GLN A 44 4.64 9.82 -9.80
N LEU A 45 3.35 9.49 -9.76
CA LEU A 45 2.85 8.12 -9.86
C LEU A 45 3.25 7.49 -11.19
N ASP A 46 3.04 8.18 -12.31
CA ASP A 46 3.43 7.71 -13.64
C ASP A 46 4.93 7.38 -13.71
N LYS A 47 5.77 8.29 -13.21
CA LYS A 47 7.23 8.06 -13.15
C LYS A 47 7.61 6.91 -12.22
N ALA A 48 6.94 6.80 -11.07
CA ALA A 48 7.20 5.74 -10.11
C ALA A 48 6.82 4.37 -10.69
N LEU A 49 5.61 4.23 -11.26
CA LEU A 49 5.12 2.99 -11.85
C LEU A 49 5.93 2.55 -13.07
N THR A 50 6.43 3.50 -13.88
CA THR A 50 7.35 3.21 -14.99
C THR A 50 8.65 2.57 -14.51
N ALA A 51 9.10 2.89 -13.29
CA ALA A 51 10.35 2.40 -12.71
C ALA A 51 10.14 1.36 -11.60
N ALA A 52 8.90 0.88 -11.40
CA ALA A 52 8.56 0.01 -10.29
C ALA A 52 9.27 -1.34 -10.40
N PRO A 53 9.94 -1.82 -9.32
CA PRO A 53 10.65 -3.10 -9.33
C PRO A 53 9.72 -4.30 -9.05
N CYS A 54 8.45 -4.06 -8.74
CA CYS A 54 7.46 -5.08 -8.42
C CYS A 54 6.13 -4.74 -9.07
N ASP A 55 5.30 -5.77 -9.30
CA ASP A 55 3.98 -5.63 -9.91
C ASP A 55 2.87 -5.21 -8.93
N ILE A 56 3.24 -5.00 -7.66
CA ILE A 56 2.40 -4.41 -6.61
C ILE A 56 3.20 -3.28 -5.98
N VAL A 57 2.59 -2.10 -5.89
CA VAL A 57 3.24 -0.89 -5.38
C VAL A 57 2.39 -0.25 -4.28
N SER A 58 2.93 -0.12 -3.08
CA SER A 58 2.34 0.68 -2.01
C SER A 58 2.79 2.13 -2.10
N LEU A 59 1.84 3.05 -1.97
CA LEU A 59 2.04 4.51 -2.04
C LEU A 59 2.20 5.13 -0.65
N TYR A 60 2.01 4.33 0.41
CA TYR A 60 1.94 4.79 1.80
C TYR A 60 2.72 3.86 2.73
N LEU A 61 3.63 4.44 3.52
CA LEU A 61 4.32 3.75 4.61
C LEU A 61 4.04 4.45 5.93
N GLY A 62 3.19 3.84 6.75
CA GLY A 62 2.65 4.43 7.97
C GLY A 62 3.59 4.39 9.17
N THR A 63 3.45 5.42 10.00
CA THR A 63 3.98 5.49 11.36
C THR A 63 3.05 4.78 12.34
N ASN A 64 3.59 4.40 13.51
CA ASN A 64 2.88 3.83 14.67
C ASN A 64 2.27 2.43 14.49
N TYR A 65 1.79 2.09 13.30
CA TYR A 65 1.16 0.82 12.98
C TYR A 65 1.67 0.29 11.63
N PRO A 66 1.69 -1.04 11.43
CA PRO A 66 1.62 -2.05 12.47
C PRO A 66 2.82 -1.95 13.44
N ARG A 67 2.56 -2.02 14.76
CA ARG A 67 3.57 -1.71 15.80
C ARG A 67 4.82 -2.58 15.72
N LEU A 68 4.61 -3.86 15.41
CA LEU A 68 5.67 -4.86 15.33
C LEU A 68 6.62 -4.61 14.14
N TRP A 69 6.13 -3.92 13.10
CA TRP A 69 6.94 -3.61 11.92
C TRP A 69 7.78 -2.33 12.07
N GLN A 70 7.53 -1.49 13.08
CA GLN A 70 8.15 -0.16 13.14
C GLN A 70 9.68 -0.22 13.25
N ARG A 71 10.25 -1.27 13.86
CA ARG A 71 11.71 -1.49 13.90
C ARG A 71 12.26 -1.81 12.51
N GLY A 72 11.61 -2.71 11.78
CA GLY A 72 11.97 -3.07 10.41
C GLY A 72 11.85 -1.86 9.48
N ILE A 73 10.75 -1.10 9.60
CA ILE A 73 10.53 0.14 8.85
C ILE A 73 11.65 1.14 9.12
N GLN A 74 12.00 1.40 10.39
CA GLN A 74 13.06 2.35 10.73
C GLN A 74 14.42 1.94 10.14
N ARG A 75 14.76 0.64 10.18
CA ARG A 75 15.99 0.11 9.59
C ARG A 75 15.99 0.31 8.07
N ALA A 76 14.90 -0.09 7.41
CA ALA A 76 14.76 -0.02 5.95
C ALA A 76 14.79 1.43 5.45
N THR A 77 14.08 2.35 6.09
CA THR A 77 14.06 3.77 5.71
C THR A 77 15.42 4.42 5.92
N SER A 78 16.11 4.11 7.02
CA SER A 78 17.47 4.62 7.27
C SER A 78 18.47 4.14 6.21
N GLN A 79 18.39 2.87 5.82
CA GLN A 79 19.25 2.31 4.77
C GLN A 79 18.89 2.88 3.39
N ALA A 80 17.61 3.05 3.10
CA ALA A 80 17.16 3.66 1.86
C ALA A 80 17.65 5.10 1.73
N ASP A 81 17.64 5.87 2.83
CA ASP A 81 18.18 7.22 2.84
C ASP A 81 19.70 7.25 2.63
N GLN A 82 20.44 6.29 3.21
CA GLN A 82 21.90 6.18 3.02
C GLN A 82 22.29 5.80 1.59
N THR A 83 21.42 5.05 0.89
CA THR A 83 21.67 4.51 -0.46
C THR A 83 20.94 5.27 -1.55
N ASP A 84 20.21 6.34 -1.18
CA ASP A 84 19.27 7.06 -2.05
C ASP A 84 18.30 6.12 -2.80
N SER A 85 17.82 5.08 -2.11
CA SER A 85 16.90 4.08 -2.63
C SER A 85 15.49 4.67 -2.77
N PRO A 86 14.90 4.70 -3.98
CA PRO A 86 13.50 5.10 -4.18
C PRO A 86 12.50 4.05 -3.69
N TRP A 87 12.96 2.83 -3.42
CA TRP A 87 12.12 1.68 -3.14
C TRP A 87 12.50 0.98 -1.83
N LEU A 88 11.48 0.63 -1.04
CA LEU A 88 11.58 -0.48 -0.10
C LEU A 88 10.82 -1.67 -0.67
N VAL A 89 11.29 -2.90 -0.49
CA VAL A 89 10.61 -4.10 -1.00
C VAL A 89 10.27 -5.02 0.16
N SER A 90 9.03 -5.51 0.21
CA SER A 90 8.55 -6.42 1.24
C SER A 90 7.72 -7.56 0.65
N GLU A 91 7.51 -8.59 1.46
CA GLU A 91 6.50 -9.63 1.21
C GLU A 91 5.09 -9.21 1.68
N HIS A 92 4.95 -8.07 2.38
CA HIS A 92 3.70 -7.67 3.03
C HIS A 92 3.22 -6.31 2.54
N LEU A 93 1.90 -6.20 2.33
CA LEU A 93 1.20 -4.93 2.18
C LEU A 93 0.75 -4.52 3.58
N LEU A 94 1.50 -3.62 4.21
CA LEU A 94 1.25 -3.17 5.59
C LEU A 94 0.02 -2.28 5.74
N HIS A 95 -0.42 -1.62 4.65
CA HIS A 95 -1.54 -0.70 4.63
C HIS A 95 -2.17 -0.61 3.24
N ALA A 96 -3.49 -0.45 3.18
CA ALA A 96 -4.27 -0.31 1.94
C ALA A 96 -4.73 1.13 1.62
N VAL A 97 -4.16 2.14 2.27
CA VAL A 97 -4.49 3.58 2.07
C VAL A 97 -4.33 4.00 0.60
N GLY A 98 -3.24 3.55 -0.03
CA GLY A 98 -2.98 3.80 -1.43
C GLY A 98 -2.05 2.73 -1.99
N TYR A 99 -2.48 2.03 -3.04
CA TYR A 99 -1.67 1.02 -3.70
C TYR A 99 -2.01 0.90 -5.19
N CYS A 100 -1.08 0.30 -5.92
CA CYS A 100 -1.22 -0.05 -7.32
C CYS A 100 -0.94 -1.54 -7.51
N ILE A 101 -1.62 -2.15 -8.47
CA ILE A 101 -1.40 -3.53 -8.88
C ILE A 101 -1.47 -3.62 -10.40
N ARG A 102 -0.63 -4.42 -11.04
CA ARG A 102 -0.76 -4.70 -12.48
C ARG A 102 -2.16 -5.22 -12.77
N THR A 103 -2.82 -4.65 -13.78
CA THR A 103 -4.18 -5.06 -14.15
C THR A 103 -4.26 -6.54 -14.50
N THR A 104 -3.18 -7.11 -15.05
CA THR A 104 -3.07 -8.53 -15.39
C THR A 104 -3.13 -9.47 -14.19
N LEU A 105 -2.83 -8.99 -12.98
CA LEU A 105 -2.87 -9.79 -11.75
C LEU A 105 -4.23 -9.75 -11.05
N VAL A 106 -5.08 -8.77 -11.37
CA VAL A 106 -6.34 -8.53 -10.67
C VAL A 106 -7.35 -9.69 -10.79
N PRO A 107 -7.53 -10.35 -11.96
CA PRO A 107 -8.45 -11.49 -12.05
C PRO A 107 -8.10 -12.63 -11.09
N ASP A 108 -6.81 -13.00 -11.03
CA ASP A 108 -6.31 -14.05 -10.15
C ASP A 108 -6.44 -13.67 -8.67
N LEU A 109 -6.07 -12.43 -8.31
CA LEU A 109 -6.28 -11.88 -6.97
C LEU A 109 -7.76 -11.95 -6.55
N LEU A 110 -8.69 -11.57 -7.43
CA LEU A 110 -10.13 -11.55 -7.13
C LEU A 110 -10.74 -12.94 -6.92
N GLU A 111 -10.21 -13.96 -7.61
CA GLU A 111 -10.61 -15.35 -7.45
C GLU A 111 -10.13 -15.92 -6.11
N ALA A 112 -8.89 -15.60 -5.72
CA ALA A 112 -8.26 -16.12 -4.51
C ALA A 112 -8.48 -15.28 -3.25
N LEU A 113 -9.12 -14.10 -3.34
CA LEU A 113 -9.14 -13.10 -2.25
C LEU A 113 -9.79 -13.62 -0.94
N PRO A 114 -9.01 -13.87 0.12
CA PRO A 114 -9.54 -14.46 1.35
C PRO A 114 -10.43 -13.47 2.14
N GLU A 115 -11.21 -14.00 3.09
CA GLU A 115 -12.10 -13.22 3.96
C GLU A 115 -11.35 -12.59 5.15
N MET A 116 -10.59 -11.52 4.89
CA MET A 116 -9.81 -10.78 5.90
C MET A 116 -9.66 -9.30 5.50
N PRO A 117 -9.04 -8.43 6.32
CA PRO A 117 -8.67 -7.08 5.89
C PRO A 117 -7.94 -7.11 4.54
N ILE A 118 -8.18 -6.10 3.69
CA ILE A 118 -7.75 -6.16 2.28
C ILE A 118 -6.22 -6.20 2.14
N ASP A 119 -5.50 -5.51 3.03
CA ASP A 119 -4.05 -5.51 3.14
C ASP A 119 -3.51 -6.91 3.51
N ASP A 120 -4.13 -7.55 4.50
CA ASP A 120 -3.82 -8.95 4.85
C ASP A 120 -4.18 -9.93 3.70
N ALA A 121 -5.28 -9.67 2.99
CA ALA A 121 -5.76 -10.51 1.90
C ALA A 121 -4.83 -10.44 0.68
N ILE A 122 -4.45 -9.22 0.27
CA ILE A 122 -3.47 -9.01 -0.81
C ILE A 122 -2.11 -9.58 -0.39
N THR A 123 -1.69 -9.40 0.86
CA THR A 123 -0.44 -9.98 1.38
C THR A 123 -0.45 -11.51 1.27
N THR A 124 -1.53 -12.16 1.71
CA THR A 124 -1.65 -13.61 1.69
C THR A 124 -1.57 -14.13 0.25
N TRP A 125 -2.36 -13.54 -0.65
CA TRP A 125 -2.35 -13.90 -2.07
C TRP A 125 -0.99 -13.64 -2.73
N ALA A 126 -0.38 -12.47 -2.50
CA ALA A 126 0.90 -12.10 -3.11
C ALA A 126 1.99 -13.08 -2.69
N ARG A 127 2.03 -13.48 -1.41
CA ARG A 127 3.00 -14.47 -0.92
C ARG A 127 2.79 -15.85 -1.52
N ASP A 128 1.54 -16.29 -1.63
CA ASP A 128 1.21 -17.59 -2.26
C ASP A 128 1.59 -17.63 -3.76
N GLN A 129 1.55 -16.48 -4.43
CA GLN A 129 1.95 -16.30 -5.84
C GLN A 129 3.40 -15.80 -6.01
N GLU A 130 4.21 -15.76 -4.95
CA GLU A 130 5.60 -15.28 -4.95
C GLU A 130 5.78 -13.83 -5.47
N HIS A 131 4.74 -13.01 -5.40
CA HIS A 131 4.79 -11.58 -5.68
C HIS A 131 5.33 -10.80 -4.48
N ARG A 132 6.18 -9.82 -4.77
CA ARG A 132 6.70 -8.85 -3.81
C ARG A 132 6.01 -7.51 -3.97
N ILE A 133 6.14 -6.66 -2.95
CA ILE A 133 5.49 -5.35 -2.88
C ILE A 133 6.56 -4.28 -2.75
N ALA A 134 6.57 -3.35 -3.69
CA ALA A 134 7.45 -2.19 -3.65
C ALA A 134 6.75 -1.02 -2.95
N TYR A 135 7.43 -0.35 -2.03
CA TYR A 135 6.98 0.86 -1.37
C TYR A 135 7.69 2.06 -1.99
N THR A 136 6.93 3.06 -2.41
CA THR A 136 7.52 4.35 -2.79
C THR A 136 8.17 5.00 -1.57
N TRP A 137 9.45 5.37 -1.69
CA TRP A 137 10.19 6.09 -0.67
C TRP A 137 10.80 7.39 -1.24
N PRO A 138 10.25 8.57 -0.90
CA PRO A 138 9.16 8.83 0.06
C PRO A 138 7.79 8.33 -0.42
N SER A 139 6.82 8.26 0.50
CA SER A 139 5.42 7.95 0.19
C SER A 139 4.79 9.01 -0.73
N LEU A 140 4.00 8.58 -1.71
CA LEU A 140 3.25 9.45 -2.61
C LEU A 140 1.89 9.89 -2.06
N THR A 141 1.44 9.25 -0.99
CA THR A 141 0.24 9.61 -0.24
C THR A 141 0.54 9.71 1.24
N ASP A 142 -0.02 10.70 1.92
CA ASP A 142 -0.22 10.68 3.38
C ASP A 142 -1.62 10.15 3.69
N HIS A 143 -1.95 10.07 4.98
CA HIS A 143 -3.26 9.71 5.48
C HIS A 143 -3.88 10.89 6.23
N GLU A 144 -5.12 11.22 5.92
CA GLU A 144 -5.95 12.20 6.62
C GLU A 144 -6.38 11.61 7.96
N ASP A 145 -5.78 12.09 9.05
CA ASP A 145 -6.09 11.61 10.40
C ASP A 145 -7.34 12.31 10.93
N ALA A 146 -8.47 12.10 10.25
CA ALA A 146 -9.77 12.59 10.66
C ALA A 146 -10.47 11.58 11.59
N ASP A 147 -11.29 12.09 12.51
CA ASP A 147 -12.12 11.26 13.37
C ASP A 147 -13.04 10.38 12.52
N THR A 148 -12.98 9.06 12.71
CA THR A 148 -13.89 8.16 12.02
C THR A 148 -15.32 8.42 12.50
N LEU A 149 -16.25 8.70 11.57
CA LEU A 149 -17.69 8.84 11.86
C LEU A 149 -18.35 7.56 12.45
N ILE A 150 -17.60 6.46 12.53
CA ILE A 150 -18.04 5.16 13.03
C ILE A 150 -17.66 5.02 14.51
N SER A 151 -18.64 5.17 15.40
CA SER A 151 -18.52 5.09 16.87
C SER A 151 -18.14 3.72 17.46
N LYS A 152 -17.89 2.70 16.62
CA LYS A 152 -17.67 1.30 17.05
C LYS A 152 -16.24 0.77 16.85
N ARG A 153 -15.31 1.57 16.29
CA ARG A 153 -13.90 1.15 16.24
C ARG A 153 -13.24 1.40 17.61
N PRO A 154 -12.34 0.52 18.08
CA PRO A 154 -11.55 0.80 19.27
C PRO A 154 -10.86 2.15 19.10
N THR A 155 -10.87 2.98 20.14
CA THR A 155 -10.15 4.25 20.16
C THR A 155 -8.68 3.97 19.84
N ARG A 156 -8.20 4.52 18.71
CA ARG A 156 -6.79 4.48 18.35
C ARG A 156 -6.11 5.65 19.06
N ASN A 157 -5.01 5.36 19.76
CA ASN A 157 -4.30 6.34 20.60
C ASN A 157 -3.14 7.04 19.87
N ALA A 158 -3.00 6.84 18.55
CA ALA A 158 -1.91 7.43 17.76
C ALA A 158 -2.35 7.68 16.31
N PRO A 159 -1.84 8.76 15.70
CA PRO A 159 -2.22 9.18 14.35
C PRO A 159 -1.72 8.22 13.27
N ARG A 160 -2.47 8.13 12.17
CA ARG A 160 -2.04 7.45 10.94
C ARG A 160 -1.39 8.50 10.02
N LYS A 161 -0.05 8.52 9.98
CA LYS A 161 0.74 9.44 9.15
C LYS A 161 1.87 8.72 8.46
N ALA A 162 2.17 9.09 7.22
CA ALA A 162 3.32 8.56 6.49
C ALA A 162 4.62 8.94 7.22
N HIS A 163 5.63 8.06 7.18
CA HIS A 163 6.97 8.38 7.71
C HIS A 163 7.58 9.59 7.01
N ARG A 164 7.40 9.67 5.70
CA ARG A 164 7.81 10.80 4.87
C ARG A 164 6.98 10.82 3.60
N THR A 165 6.38 11.95 3.28
CA THR A 165 5.83 12.22 1.96
C THR A 165 6.78 13.07 1.13
N GLY A 166 6.67 12.95 -0.19
CA GLY A 166 7.46 13.80 -1.08
C GLY A 166 7.43 13.33 -2.52
N THR A 167 8.31 13.93 -3.30
CA THR A 167 8.46 13.65 -4.73
C THR A 167 9.91 13.30 -5.03
N ARG A 168 10.16 12.65 -6.17
CA ARG A 168 11.52 12.42 -6.67
C ARG A 168 11.65 12.92 -8.09
N THR A 169 12.86 13.30 -8.46
CA THR A 169 13.24 13.53 -9.86
C THR A 169 13.49 12.21 -10.58
N GLN A 170 14.01 11.20 -9.88
CA GLN A 170 14.29 9.87 -10.39
C GLN A 170 13.78 8.76 -9.46
N TRP A 171 13.03 7.83 -10.05
CA TRP A 171 12.48 6.64 -9.40
C TRP A 171 13.22 5.34 -9.78
N ALA A 172 14.03 5.36 -10.85
CA ALA A 172 14.94 4.26 -11.13
C ALA A 172 16.10 4.30 -10.12
N GLY A 173 16.34 3.20 -9.43
CA GLY A 173 17.37 3.14 -8.40
C GLY A 173 17.45 1.80 -7.69
N PRO A 174 18.29 1.69 -6.66
CA PRO A 174 18.41 0.47 -5.86
C PRO A 174 17.10 0.19 -5.11
N THR A 175 17.03 -1.00 -4.52
CA THR A 175 15.96 -1.41 -3.61
C THR A 175 16.54 -1.70 -2.24
N THR A 176 15.77 -1.41 -1.18
CA THR A 176 16.10 -1.78 0.19
C THR A 176 15.08 -2.78 0.74
N GLU A 177 15.54 -3.79 1.44
CA GLU A 177 14.66 -4.81 2.04
C GLU A 177 13.90 -4.25 3.24
N LEU A 178 12.58 -4.48 3.25
CA LEU A 178 11.66 -4.20 4.35
C LEU A 178 11.17 -5.52 4.93
N GLU A 179 11.86 -5.96 5.96
CA GLU A 179 11.60 -7.21 6.66
C GLU A 179 10.91 -6.97 8.00
N TYR A 180 10.16 -7.97 8.44
CA TYR A 180 9.69 -8.03 9.82
C TYR A 180 10.89 -8.22 10.77
N CYS A 181 11.00 -7.41 11.82
CA CYS A 181 12.14 -7.40 12.76
C CYS A 181 11.68 -7.42 14.22
#